data_AF-A0A9P5B9H0-F1
#
_entry.id   AF-A0A9P5B9H0-F1
#
_cell.length_a   1.000
_cell.length_b   1.000
_cell.length_c   1.000
_cell.angle_alpha   90.00
_cell.angle_beta   90.00
_cell.angle_gamma   90.00
#
_symmetry.space_group_name_H-M   'P 1'
#
loop_
_entity.id
_entity.type
_entity.pdbx_description
1 polymer ?
#
loop_
_entity_poly.entity_id
_entity_poly.type
_entity_poly.pdbx_seq_one_letter_code
_entity_poly.pdbx_strand_id
1 'polypeptide(L)'
;MRLLVQLSDRIPKFGHLIAKEDLRDSKIFPVLGKDGFVRMFPVSKPFYIIDREYLHASFREQVDVLDIDHTTFWILEPFFIWMGLQNRFLRNKLVMEPAVMTPGSVSWQTTPVLDQERVDGLMRLAVHFRSPRTKNTEEIASLQQHLEMTKIHYLEEDDMNCSVFIKGLPSTSYETPFTPFYIHKRRNYGLNIYVSKQSAEVTTSVELPRSLGAWLMGDTSYPDAKQTDPRLFYLIGTILRVKNHRLFAIKAILGGEGIVDVDKLQCSIYHPQSQMKKSPRLFSAQPPSLVSSRSTLESNRTSTPAQVDDLSEQVWSLSFQENKDSITTEDSGWVKYF
;
A
#
# COMPACT_ATOMS: atom_id res chain seq x y z
N MET A 1 -20.90 -26.26 8.35
CA MET A 1 -21.98 -26.91 9.14
C MET A 1 -21.73 -26.97 10.65
N ARG A 2 -20.60 -27.51 11.16
CA ARG A 2 -20.38 -27.74 12.60
C ARG A 2 -20.51 -26.50 13.48
N LEU A 3 -19.98 -25.34 13.05
CA LEU A 3 -20.09 -24.08 13.79
C LEU A 3 -21.54 -23.59 13.93
N LEU A 4 -22.33 -23.65 12.85
CA LEU A 4 -23.73 -23.25 12.87
C LEU A 4 -24.56 -24.11 13.84
N VAL A 5 -24.30 -25.42 13.86
CA VAL A 5 -24.92 -26.34 14.83
C VAL A 5 -24.55 -25.95 16.25
N GLN A 6 -23.26 -25.71 16.53
CA GLN A 6 -22.83 -25.27 17.87
C GLN A 6 -23.43 -23.93 18.28
N LEU A 7 -23.55 -22.97 17.35
CA LEU A 7 -24.22 -21.71 17.63
C LEU A 7 -25.70 -21.94 17.95
N SER A 8 -26.40 -22.74 17.13
CA SER A 8 -27.81 -23.10 17.34
C SER A 8 -28.06 -23.76 18.69
N ASP A 9 -27.20 -24.69 19.12
CA ASP A 9 -27.33 -25.39 20.41
C ASP A 9 -27.07 -24.49 21.63
N ARG A 10 -26.43 -23.35 21.40
CA ARG A 10 -26.03 -22.40 22.45
C ARG A 10 -26.98 -21.21 22.55
N ILE A 11 -27.64 -20.83 21.47
CA ILE A 11 -28.65 -19.76 21.46
C ILE A 11 -29.69 -19.96 22.59
N PRO A 12 -30.29 -21.15 22.80
CA PRO A 12 -31.23 -21.36 23.90
C PRO A 12 -30.63 -21.20 25.30
N LYS A 13 -29.31 -21.41 25.45
CA LYS A 13 -28.59 -21.38 26.73
C LYS A 13 -28.20 -19.96 27.16
N PHE A 14 -28.09 -19.05 26.20
CA PHE A 14 -27.75 -17.64 26.45
C PHE A 14 -28.98 -16.73 26.56
N GLY A 15 -30.19 -17.26 26.37
CA GLY A 15 -31.43 -16.48 26.47
C GLY A 15 -31.60 -15.47 25.33
N HIS A 16 -32.22 -14.33 25.63
CA HIS A 16 -32.59 -13.30 24.64
C HIS A 16 -31.43 -12.38 24.23
N LEU A 17 -30.29 -12.45 24.91
CA LEU A 17 -29.10 -11.64 24.66
C LEU A 17 -27.86 -12.52 24.76
N ILE A 18 -27.21 -12.77 23.62
CA ILE A 18 -25.95 -13.50 23.61
C ILE A 18 -24.83 -12.51 23.90
N ALA A 19 -24.27 -12.57 25.11
CA ALA A 19 -23.07 -11.79 25.42
C ALA A 19 -21.90 -12.28 24.57
N LYS A 20 -21.17 -11.33 23.99
CA LYS A 20 -20.03 -11.62 23.12
C LYS A 20 -18.92 -12.35 23.87
N GLU A 21 -18.75 -12.02 25.14
CA GLU A 21 -17.78 -12.59 26.07
C GLU A 21 -18.06 -14.07 26.31
N ASP A 22 -19.32 -14.43 26.56
CA ASP A 22 -19.73 -15.82 26.77
C ASP A 22 -19.43 -16.72 25.57
N LEU A 23 -19.65 -16.22 24.35
CA LEU A 23 -19.30 -16.94 23.12
C LEU A 23 -17.79 -17.06 22.91
N ARG A 24 -17.01 -16.06 23.35
CA ARG A 24 -15.54 -16.09 23.22
C ARG A 24 -14.92 -17.17 24.10
N ASP A 25 -15.47 -17.36 25.29
CA ASP A 25 -15.01 -18.36 26.27
C ASP A 25 -15.58 -19.76 25.97
N SER A 26 -16.66 -19.83 25.20
CA SER A 26 -17.29 -21.08 24.82
C SER A 26 -16.46 -21.88 23.80
N LYS A 27 -16.37 -23.19 24.01
CA LYS A 27 -15.77 -24.15 23.06
C LYS A 27 -16.73 -24.44 21.90
N ILE A 28 -16.89 -23.48 20.99
CA ILE A 28 -17.84 -23.56 19.87
C ILE A 28 -17.18 -23.51 18.49
N PHE A 29 -15.90 -23.14 18.43
CA PHE A 29 -15.18 -23.00 17.16
C PHE A 29 -14.60 -24.35 16.75
N PRO A 30 -15.08 -24.98 15.68
CA PRO A 30 -14.49 -26.21 15.18
C PRO A 30 -13.17 -25.87 14.47
N VAL A 31 -12.05 -26.29 15.03
CA VAL A 31 -10.72 -26.07 14.45
C VAL A 31 -10.18 -27.39 13.95
N LEU A 32 -9.83 -27.44 12.67
CA LEU A 32 -9.05 -28.50 12.06
C LEU A 32 -7.58 -28.28 12.44
N GLY A 33 -7.03 -29.19 13.22
CA GLY A 33 -5.62 -29.18 13.57
C GLY A 33 -4.74 -29.78 12.48
N LYS A 34 -3.43 -29.55 12.58
CA LYS A 34 -2.41 -30.19 11.70
C LYS A 34 -2.43 -31.72 11.74
N ASP A 35 -2.99 -32.29 12.79
CA ASP A 35 -3.19 -33.74 12.94
C ASP A 35 -4.41 -34.27 12.16
N GLY A 36 -5.10 -33.41 11.40
CA GLY A 36 -6.26 -33.76 10.59
C GLY A 36 -7.56 -33.90 11.39
N PHE A 37 -7.53 -33.70 12.71
CA PHE A 37 -8.69 -33.85 13.57
C PHE A 37 -9.36 -32.50 13.85
N VAL A 38 -10.69 -32.49 13.82
CA VAL A 38 -11.48 -31.31 14.16
C VAL A 38 -11.88 -31.36 15.62
N ARG A 39 -11.53 -30.31 16.36
CA ARG A 39 -11.83 -30.15 17.79
C ARG A 39 -12.47 -28.80 18.06
N MET A 40 -13.30 -28.75 19.11
CA MET A 40 -13.96 -27.52 19.53
C MET A 40 -13.05 -26.72 20.46
N PHE A 41 -12.75 -25.47 20.09
CA PHE A 41 -11.93 -24.56 20.89
C PHE A 41 -12.65 -23.25 21.18
N PRO A 42 -12.24 -22.54 22.25
CA PRO A 42 -12.63 -21.15 22.49
C PRO A 42 -11.80 -20.20 21.64
N VAL A 43 -12.19 -18.92 21.58
CA VAL A 43 -11.46 -17.88 20.84
C VAL A 43 -10.04 -17.65 21.39
N SER A 44 -9.79 -17.98 22.65
CA SER A 44 -8.46 -17.83 23.27
C SER A 44 -7.39 -18.74 22.64
N LYS A 45 -7.79 -19.86 22.00
CA LYS A 45 -6.86 -20.70 21.25
C LYS A 45 -6.48 -20.00 19.92
N PRO A 46 -5.19 -19.98 19.52
CA PRO A 46 -4.81 -19.46 18.21
C PRO A 46 -5.28 -20.40 17.10
N PHE A 47 -6.01 -19.85 16.13
CA PHE A 47 -6.37 -20.47 14.85
C PHE A 47 -6.57 -19.37 13.80
N TYR A 48 -6.54 -19.78 12.53
CA TYR A 48 -6.79 -18.92 11.36
C TYR A 48 -8.17 -19.17 10.75
N ILE A 49 -8.70 -18.18 10.04
CA ILE A 49 -9.94 -18.28 9.27
C ILE A 49 -9.58 -18.08 7.81
N ILE A 50 -9.77 -19.12 6.99
CA ILE A 50 -9.52 -19.05 5.55
C ILE A 50 -10.69 -18.31 4.89
N ASP A 51 -10.47 -17.06 4.49
CA ASP A 51 -11.51 -16.16 4.00
C ASP A 51 -11.58 -16.08 2.45
N ARG A 52 -10.64 -16.71 1.75
CA ARG A 52 -10.59 -16.80 0.29
C ARG A 52 -10.49 -18.25 -0.16
N GLU A 53 -11.26 -18.60 -1.18
CA GLU A 53 -11.31 -19.96 -1.71
C GLU A 53 -9.93 -20.48 -2.17
N TYR A 54 -9.17 -19.66 -2.90
CA TYR A 54 -7.84 -20.05 -3.42
C TYR A 54 -6.81 -20.36 -2.31
N LEU A 55 -7.02 -19.91 -1.07
CA LEU A 55 -6.12 -20.18 0.07
C LEU A 55 -6.41 -21.52 0.75
N HIS A 56 -7.55 -22.13 0.46
CA HIS A 56 -8.02 -23.33 1.16
C HIS A 56 -7.11 -24.53 0.89
N ALA A 57 -6.81 -24.80 -0.39
CA ALA A 57 -5.96 -25.91 -0.79
C ALA A 57 -4.53 -25.78 -0.23
N SER A 58 -4.01 -24.56 -0.11
CA SER A 58 -2.62 -24.34 0.29
C SER A 58 -2.41 -24.41 1.81
N PHE A 59 -3.30 -23.83 2.63
CA PHE A 59 -3.03 -23.66 4.06
C PHE A 59 -3.83 -24.55 5.00
N ARG A 60 -4.91 -25.20 4.53
CA ARG A 60 -5.85 -25.94 5.40
C ARG A 60 -5.17 -27.00 6.26
N GLU A 61 -4.17 -27.69 5.72
CA GLU A 61 -3.47 -28.78 6.41
C GLU A 61 -2.18 -28.33 7.10
N GLN A 62 -1.76 -27.07 6.87
CA GLN A 62 -0.47 -26.60 7.37
C GLN A 62 -0.57 -25.86 8.71
N VAL A 63 -1.73 -25.29 9.03
CA VAL A 63 -2.00 -24.55 10.27
C VAL A 63 -3.35 -24.93 10.87
N ASP A 64 -3.53 -24.61 12.14
CA ASP A 64 -4.82 -24.75 12.81
C ASP A 64 -5.82 -23.76 12.18
N VAL A 65 -6.83 -24.27 11.48
CA VAL A 65 -7.83 -23.45 10.76
C VAL A 65 -9.24 -23.75 11.23
N LEU A 66 -10.10 -22.74 11.19
CA LEU A 66 -11.53 -22.92 11.41
C LEU A 66 -12.09 -23.84 10.30
N ASP A 67 -12.72 -24.96 10.70
CA ASP A 67 -13.26 -25.99 9.80
C ASP A 67 -14.58 -25.53 9.15
N ILE A 68 -14.44 -24.60 8.22
CA ILE A 68 -15.50 -24.05 7.37
C ILE A 68 -15.02 -23.94 5.92
N ASP A 69 -15.96 -24.02 4.99
CA ASP A 69 -15.72 -23.71 3.58
C ASP A 69 -15.92 -22.21 3.29
N HIS A 70 -15.54 -21.78 2.08
CA HIS A 70 -15.64 -20.38 1.67
C HIS A 70 -17.09 -19.85 1.69
N THR A 71 -18.06 -20.67 1.29
CA THR A 71 -19.49 -20.32 1.31
C THR A 71 -19.99 -20.07 2.73
N THR A 72 -19.64 -20.95 3.67
CA THR A 72 -19.97 -20.81 5.10
C THR A 72 -19.26 -19.60 5.69
N PHE A 73 -18.02 -19.32 5.29
CA PHE A 73 -17.33 -18.10 5.70
C PHE A 73 -18.13 -16.86 5.29
N TRP A 74 -18.60 -16.78 4.04
CA TRP A 74 -19.35 -15.63 3.55
C TRP A 74 -20.64 -15.40 4.34
N ILE A 75 -21.38 -16.47 4.66
CA ILE A 75 -22.59 -16.41 5.50
C ILE A 75 -22.28 -15.92 6.92
N LEU A 76 -21.12 -16.32 7.46
CA LEU A 76 -20.71 -16.01 8.83
C LEU A 76 -19.79 -14.79 8.97
N GLU A 77 -19.44 -14.10 7.88
CA GLU A 77 -18.55 -12.93 7.93
C GLU A 77 -19.09 -11.85 8.87
N PRO A 78 -20.40 -11.48 8.86
CA PRO A 78 -20.95 -10.54 9.83
C PRO A 78 -20.77 -10.99 11.29
N PHE A 79 -20.91 -12.30 11.54
CA PHE A 79 -20.67 -12.88 12.87
C PHE A 79 -19.20 -12.78 13.28
N PHE A 80 -18.24 -13.07 12.39
CA PHE A 80 -16.82 -12.93 12.69
C PHE A 80 -16.41 -11.49 12.93
N ILE A 81 -16.98 -10.54 12.18
CA ILE A 81 -16.82 -9.10 12.38
C ILE A 81 -17.36 -8.70 13.75
N TRP A 82 -18.59 -9.10 14.09
CA TRP A 82 -19.21 -8.82 15.39
C TRP A 82 -18.39 -9.41 16.56
N MET A 83 -17.85 -10.62 16.39
CA MET A 83 -16.94 -11.27 17.35
C MET A 83 -15.55 -10.61 17.42
N GLY A 84 -15.21 -9.70 16.49
CA GLY A 84 -13.91 -9.04 16.41
C GLY A 84 -12.77 -9.96 16.00
N LEU A 85 -13.05 -10.94 15.12
CA LEU A 85 -12.09 -11.96 14.67
C LEU A 85 -11.44 -11.61 13.33
N GLN A 86 -11.56 -10.39 12.82
CA GLN A 86 -11.00 -10.01 11.50
C GLN A 86 -9.48 -10.12 11.45
N ASN A 87 -8.80 -10.01 12.61
CA ASN A 87 -7.36 -10.23 12.70
C ASN A 87 -6.95 -11.70 12.52
N ARG A 88 -7.90 -12.64 12.53
CA ARG A 88 -7.68 -14.07 12.27
C ARG A 88 -7.89 -14.45 10.81
N PHE A 89 -8.41 -13.54 9.98
CA PHE A 89 -8.56 -13.77 8.55
C PHE A 89 -7.19 -13.98 7.92
N LEU A 90 -7.04 -15.08 7.19
CA LEU A 90 -5.75 -15.51 6.68
C LEU A 90 -5.18 -14.48 5.71
N ARG A 91 -6.01 -13.84 4.86
CA ARG A 91 -5.58 -12.77 3.95
C ARG A 91 -4.79 -11.64 4.64
N ASN A 92 -5.10 -11.36 5.91
CA ASN A 92 -4.51 -10.27 6.69
C ASN A 92 -3.16 -10.65 7.31
N LYS A 93 -2.76 -11.92 7.16
CA LYS A 93 -1.56 -12.49 7.76
C LYS A 93 -0.59 -13.03 6.72
N LEU A 94 -0.95 -13.05 5.45
CA LEU A 94 -0.06 -13.54 4.41
C LEU A 94 1.03 -12.52 4.08
N VAL A 95 2.24 -13.04 3.91
CA VAL A 95 3.36 -12.36 3.29
C VAL A 95 3.65 -13.08 1.98
N MET A 96 3.90 -12.31 0.93
CA MET A 96 4.23 -12.82 -0.39
C MET A 96 5.57 -12.23 -0.80
N GLU A 97 6.52 -13.11 -1.08
CA GLU A 97 7.87 -12.73 -1.50
C GLU A 97 8.18 -13.38 -2.85
N PRO A 98 8.90 -12.69 -3.76
CA PRO A 98 9.39 -13.31 -4.99
C PRO A 98 10.37 -14.41 -4.62
N ALA A 99 10.11 -15.63 -5.09
CA ALA A 99 11.01 -16.76 -4.88
C ALA A 99 12.02 -16.86 -6.02
N VAL A 100 11.52 -16.86 -7.27
CA VAL A 100 12.32 -17.01 -8.49
C VAL A 100 11.65 -16.19 -9.60
N MET A 101 12.45 -15.49 -10.40
CA MET A 101 11.98 -14.80 -11.61
C MET A 101 12.79 -15.29 -12.80
N THR A 102 12.10 -15.63 -13.89
CA THR A 102 12.73 -16.16 -15.10
C THR A 102 13.65 -15.10 -15.70
N PRO A 103 14.94 -15.41 -15.96
CA PRO A 103 15.86 -14.46 -16.59
C PRO A 103 15.30 -13.94 -17.93
N GLY A 104 15.24 -12.62 -18.09
CA GLY A 104 14.75 -11.98 -19.33
C GLY A 104 13.22 -11.80 -19.43
N SER A 105 12.43 -12.29 -18.45
CA SER A 105 10.97 -12.07 -18.39
C SER A 105 10.57 -10.59 -18.31
N VAL A 106 11.44 -9.75 -17.76
CA VAL A 106 11.22 -8.31 -17.64
C VAL A 106 12.29 -7.55 -18.39
N SER A 107 11.88 -6.77 -19.38
CA SER A 107 12.73 -5.80 -20.05
C SER A 107 12.79 -4.50 -19.24
N TRP A 108 13.64 -4.49 -18.21
CA TRP A 108 13.75 -3.41 -17.20
C TRP A 108 13.94 -2.00 -17.78
N GLN A 109 14.51 -1.91 -18.99
CA GLN A 109 14.83 -0.67 -19.69
C GLN A 109 13.66 -0.11 -20.52
N THR A 110 12.71 -0.95 -20.93
CA THR A 110 11.60 -0.56 -21.83
C THR A 110 10.26 -0.46 -21.13
N THR A 111 10.12 -0.89 -19.87
CA THR A 111 8.87 -0.71 -19.13
C THR A 111 8.62 0.78 -18.90
N PRO A 112 7.51 1.35 -19.43
CA PRO A 112 7.21 2.75 -19.26
C PRO A 112 6.89 3.04 -17.80
N VAL A 113 7.29 4.23 -17.38
CA VAL A 113 6.92 4.75 -16.07
C VAL A 113 5.47 5.22 -16.11
N LEU A 114 4.84 5.36 -14.95
CA LEU A 114 3.48 5.86 -14.85
C LEU A 114 3.34 7.23 -15.55
N ASP A 115 2.33 7.38 -16.40
CA ASP A 115 2.10 8.63 -17.13
C ASP A 115 1.83 9.79 -16.19
N GLN A 116 2.24 11.00 -16.60
CA GLN A 116 2.14 12.21 -15.77
C GLN A 116 0.71 12.46 -15.28
N GLU A 117 -0.31 12.23 -16.11
CA GLU A 117 -1.71 12.44 -15.73
C GLU A 117 -2.17 11.46 -14.64
N ARG A 118 -1.61 10.25 -14.64
CA ARG A 118 -1.88 9.26 -13.57
C ARG A 118 -1.15 9.64 -12.29
N VAL A 119 0.09 10.11 -12.39
CA VAL A 119 0.84 10.67 -11.25
C VAL A 119 0.08 11.83 -10.62
N ASP A 120 -0.30 12.83 -11.42
CA ASP A 120 -1.07 14.00 -10.99
C ASP A 120 -2.40 13.58 -10.34
N GLY A 121 -3.09 12.61 -10.94
CA GLY A 121 -4.32 12.05 -10.41
C GLY A 121 -4.13 11.43 -9.03
N LEU A 122 -3.12 10.58 -8.86
CA LEU A 122 -2.80 9.93 -7.59
C LEU A 122 -2.32 10.94 -6.52
N MET A 123 -1.55 11.96 -6.91
CA MET A 123 -1.15 13.06 -6.02
C MET A 123 -2.36 13.84 -5.50
N ARG A 124 -3.33 14.16 -6.37
CA ARG A 124 -4.58 14.82 -5.96
C ARG A 124 -5.36 13.98 -4.97
N LEU A 125 -5.47 12.67 -5.19
CA LEU A 125 -6.11 11.77 -4.25
C LEU A 125 -5.38 11.76 -2.91
N ALA A 126 -4.05 11.63 -2.92
CA ALA A 126 -3.25 11.63 -1.68
C ALA A 126 -3.48 12.91 -0.85
N VAL A 127 -3.47 14.08 -1.48
CA VAL A 127 -3.75 15.36 -0.80
C VAL A 127 -5.19 15.44 -0.31
N HIS A 128 -6.17 15.08 -1.15
CA HIS A 128 -7.60 15.16 -0.80
C HIS A 128 -7.96 14.28 0.40
N PHE A 129 -7.47 13.04 0.40
CA PHE A 129 -7.69 12.09 1.49
C PHE A 129 -6.74 12.29 2.68
N ARG A 130 -5.97 13.39 2.69
CA ARG A 130 -5.05 13.79 3.79
C ARG A 130 -4.04 12.69 4.12
N SER A 131 -3.39 12.16 3.08
CA SER A 131 -2.33 11.18 3.26
C SER A 131 -1.27 11.68 4.25
N PRO A 132 -0.78 10.82 5.16
CA PRO A 132 0.37 11.14 6.00
C PRO A 132 1.64 11.46 5.21
N ARG A 133 1.70 11.14 3.91
CA ARG A 133 2.80 11.43 2.98
C ARG A 133 2.67 12.80 2.30
N THR A 134 1.70 13.62 2.72
CA THR A 134 1.48 14.96 2.15
C THR A 134 1.41 16.04 3.23
N LYS A 135 2.10 15.87 4.38
CA LYS A 135 2.00 16.84 5.49
C LYS A 135 2.87 18.07 5.24
N ASN A 136 4.02 17.89 4.61
CA ASN A 136 4.99 18.95 4.32
C ASN A 136 5.47 18.87 2.86
N THR A 137 6.14 19.92 2.41
CA THR A 137 6.60 20.05 1.01
C THR A 137 7.59 18.97 0.62
N GLU A 138 8.45 18.53 1.54
CA GLU A 138 9.44 17.48 1.29
C GLU A 138 8.80 16.12 1.08
N GLU A 139 7.81 15.75 1.90
CA GLU A 139 7.03 14.52 1.77
C GLU A 139 6.21 14.52 0.47
N ILE A 140 5.62 15.66 0.10
CA ILE A 140 4.89 15.82 -1.17
C ILE A 140 5.83 15.59 -2.36
N ALA A 141 6.99 16.24 -2.37
CA ALA A 141 7.98 16.08 -3.44
C ALA A 141 8.50 14.63 -3.49
N SER A 142 8.75 14.02 -2.32
CA SER A 142 9.16 12.63 -2.23
C SER A 142 8.09 11.68 -2.78
N LEU A 143 6.82 11.88 -2.42
CA LEU A 143 5.71 11.06 -2.90
C LEU A 143 5.56 11.19 -4.43
N GLN A 144 5.62 12.41 -4.94
CA GLN A 144 5.58 12.68 -6.38
C GLN A 144 6.71 11.93 -7.10
N GLN A 145 7.94 12.06 -6.63
CA GLN A 145 9.09 11.36 -7.20
C GLN A 145 8.91 9.83 -7.19
N HIS A 146 8.36 9.26 -6.10
CA HIS A 146 8.09 7.81 -6.06
C HIS A 146 7.05 7.39 -7.09
N LEU A 147 6.00 8.19 -7.30
CA LEU A 147 4.97 7.93 -8.31
C LEU A 147 5.54 8.09 -9.73
N GLU A 148 6.32 9.13 -9.98
CA GLU A 148 7.03 9.41 -11.25
C GLU A 148 8.10 8.38 -11.59
N MET A 149 8.49 7.52 -10.65
CA MET A 149 9.43 6.42 -10.87
C MET A 149 8.74 5.04 -10.81
N THR A 150 7.42 5.01 -10.63
CA THR A 150 6.67 3.76 -10.48
C THR A 150 6.47 3.08 -11.83
N LYS A 151 6.88 1.81 -11.93
CA LYS A 151 6.79 0.98 -13.14
C LYS A 151 5.82 -0.16 -12.92
N ILE A 152 4.99 -0.45 -13.94
CA ILE A 152 4.09 -1.60 -13.97
C ILE A 152 4.60 -2.58 -15.03
N HIS A 153 5.07 -3.75 -14.58
CA HIS A 153 5.61 -4.82 -15.39
C HIS A 153 4.54 -5.88 -15.62
N TYR A 154 4.29 -6.25 -16.87
CA TYR A 154 3.34 -7.30 -17.21
C TYR A 154 4.09 -8.59 -17.56
N LEU A 155 3.92 -9.60 -16.73
CA LEU A 155 4.60 -10.90 -16.82
C LEU A 155 3.73 -11.93 -17.57
N GLU A 156 4.37 -12.84 -18.29
CA GLU A 156 3.69 -14.06 -18.77
C GLU A 156 3.41 -15.02 -17.61
N GLU A 157 2.65 -16.07 -17.89
CA GLU A 157 2.48 -17.20 -16.96
C GLU A 157 3.85 -17.84 -16.67
N ASP A 158 4.10 -18.24 -15.42
CA ASP A 158 5.35 -18.86 -14.94
C ASP A 158 6.63 -18.00 -14.98
N ASP A 159 6.55 -16.73 -15.40
CA ASP A 159 7.71 -15.82 -15.39
C ASP A 159 8.20 -15.46 -13.98
N MET A 160 7.37 -15.67 -12.96
CA MET A 160 7.72 -15.41 -11.58
C MET A 160 6.96 -16.33 -10.62
N ASN A 161 7.70 -16.96 -9.71
CA ASN A 161 7.14 -17.71 -8.60
C ASN A 161 7.17 -16.87 -7.33
N CYS A 162 6.11 -16.99 -6.53
CA CYS A 162 6.02 -16.37 -5.22
C CYS A 162 6.09 -17.44 -4.13
N SER A 163 6.89 -17.18 -3.10
CA SER A 163 6.76 -17.86 -1.82
C SER A 163 5.68 -17.12 -1.02
N VAL A 164 4.64 -17.84 -0.64
CA VAL A 164 3.53 -17.32 0.16
C VAL A 164 3.57 -18.00 1.51
N PHE A 165 3.68 -17.21 2.58
CA PHE A 165 3.76 -17.71 3.94
C PHE A 165 2.97 -16.83 4.91
N ILE A 166 2.71 -17.36 6.10
CA ILE A 166 2.04 -16.61 7.15
C ILE A 166 3.07 -15.80 7.93
N LYS A 167 2.83 -14.51 8.14
CA LYS A 167 3.69 -13.61 8.93
C LYS A 167 3.98 -14.22 10.31
N GLY A 168 5.27 -14.46 10.59
CA GLY A 168 5.73 -15.09 11.83
C GLY A 168 5.75 -16.62 11.82
N LEU A 169 5.32 -17.26 10.72
CA LEU A 169 5.45 -18.70 10.45
C LEU A 169 6.04 -18.93 9.03
N PRO A 170 7.30 -18.54 8.78
CA PRO A 170 7.91 -18.69 7.45
C PRO A 170 8.12 -20.15 7.05
N SER A 171 8.22 -21.08 8.00
CA SER A 171 8.29 -22.53 7.72
C SER A 171 7.01 -23.11 7.13
N THR A 172 5.93 -22.34 7.12
CA THR A 172 4.64 -22.68 6.52
C THR A 172 4.46 -21.90 5.23
N SER A 173 5.36 -22.17 4.28
CA SER A 173 5.37 -21.55 2.95
C SER A 173 4.97 -22.55 1.89
N TYR A 174 4.27 -22.09 0.88
CA TYR A 174 4.15 -22.82 -0.38
C TYR A 174 4.60 -21.91 -1.52
N GLU A 175 5.20 -22.53 -2.52
CA GLU A 175 5.45 -21.87 -3.79
C GLU A 175 4.18 -21.94 -4.64
N THR A 176 3.83 -20.80 -5.23
CA THR A 176 2.75 -20.73 -6.20
C THR A 176 3.25 -20.01 -7.44
N PRO A 177 2.83 -20.45 -8.63
CA PRO A 177 2.89 -19.58 -9.80
C PRO A 177 2.19 -18.26 -9.46
N PHE A 178 2.75 -17.18 -10.01
CA PHE A 178 2.46 -15.78 -9.73
C PHE A 178 1.01 -15.49 -9.28
N THR A 179 0.86 -14.95 -8.07
CA THR A 179 -0.37 -14.28 -7.61
C THR A 179 -0.66 -13.06 -8.47
N PRO A 180 -1.87 -12.50 -8.56
CA PRO A 180 -2.24 -11.59 -9.64
C PRO A 180 -1.34 -10.34 -9.79
N PHE A 181 -0.65 -9.93 -8.72
CA PHE A 181 0.41 -8.92 -8.71
C PHE A 181 1.34 -8.97 -7.49
N TYR A 182 2.50 -8.31 -7.60
CA TYR A 182 3.43 -8.06 -6.51
C TYR A 182 3.94 -6.61 -6.54
N ILE A 183 4.07 -5.95 -5.40
CA ILE A 183 4.64 -4.60 -5.30
C ILE A 183 5.99 -4.66 -4.60
N HIS A 184 7.06 -4.58 -5.38
CA HIS A 184 8.41 -4.43 -4.87
C HIS A 184 8.70 -2.97 -4.51
N LYS A 185 8.97 -2.74 -3.23
CA LYS A 185 9.33 -1.44 -2.68
C LYS A 185 10.85 -1.36 -2.58
N ARG A 186 11.47 -0.42 -3.30
CA ARG A 186 12.88 -0.10 -3.12
C ARG A 186 13.00 1.15 -2.26
N ARG A 187 13.90 1.14 -1.26
CA ARG A 187 14.27 2.36 -0.54
C ARG A 187 14.85 3.32 -1.58
N ASN A 188 14.24 4.50 -1.73
CA ASN A 188 14.67 5.59 -2.61
C ASN A 188 14.42 5.41 -4.12
N TYR A 189 13.60 4.44 -4.52
CA TYR A 189 13.14 4.31 -5.91
C TYR A 189 11.63 4.13 -5.95
N GLY A 190 11.00 4.44 -7.09
CA GLY A 190 9.57 4.21 -7.30
C GLY A 190 9.15 2.75 -7.13
N LEU A 191 7.84 2.52 -7.11
CA LEU A 191 7.29 1.18 -6.94
C LEU A 191 7.52 0.34 -8.20
N ASN A 192 7.95 -0.90 -8.05
CA ASN A 192 7.90 -1.87 -9.14
C ASN A 192 6.71 -2.79 -8.89
N ILE A 193 5.68 -2.63 -9.72
CA ILE A 193 4.45 -3.40 -9.65
C ILE A 193 4.51 -4.46 -10.74
N TYR A 194 4.54 -5.73 -10.38
CA TYR A 194 4.48 -6.84 -11.32
C TYR A 194 3.05 -7.32 -11.41
N VAL A 195 2.53 -7.58 -12.59
CA VAL A 195 1.14 -8.00 -12.83
C VAL A 195 1.17 -9.14 -13.85
N SER A 196 0.41 -10.21 -13.61
CA SER A 196 0.29 -11.29 -14.59
C SER A 196 -0.66 -10.84 -15.70
N LYS A 197 -0.28 -11.07 -16.96
CA LYS A 197 -1.12 -10.70 -18.12
C LYS A 197 -2.51 -11.36 -18.06
N GLN A 198 -2.60 -12.60 -17.58
CA GLN A 198 -3.86 -13.34 -17.51
C GLN A 198 -4.85 -12.77 -16.50
N SER A 199 -4.33 -12.17 -15.43
CA SER A 199 -5.13 -11.60 -14.34
C SER A 199 -5.16 -10.07 -14.37
N ALA A 200 -4.48 -9.43 -15.33
CA ALA A 200 -4.25 -7.99 -15.36
C ALA A 200 -5.53 -7.16 -15.17
N GLU A 201 -6.62 -7.52 -15.85
CA GLU A 201 -7.89 -6.79 -15.71
C GLU A 201 -8.47 -6.86 -14.29
N VAL A 202 -8.43 -8.04 -13.68
CA VAL A 202 -8.91 -8.28 -12.31
C VAL A 202 -8.00 -7.55 -11.31
N THR A 203 -6.69 -7.72 -11.46
CA THR A 203 -5.67 -7.07 -10.64
C THR A 203 -5.81 -5.57 -10.65
N THR A 204 -5.82 -4.96 -11.84
CA THR A 204 -5.95 -3.52 -12.02
C THR A 204 -7.29 -3.00 -11.51
N SER A 205 -8.33 -3.84 -11.48
CA SER A 205 -9.66 -3.44 -11.04
C SER A 205 -9.92 -3.58 -9.55
N VAL A 206 -9.29 -4.55 -8.90
CA VAL A 206 -9.68 -5.00 -7.57
C VAL A 206 -8.55 -4.88 -6.57
N GLU A 207 -7.40 -5.47 -6.86
CA GLU A 207 -6.37 -5.70 -5.85
C GLU A 207 -5.32 -4.59 -5.84
N LEU A 208 -4.85 -4.19 -7.02
CA LEU A 208 -3.88 -3.11 -7.16
C LEU A 208 -4.41 -1.77 -6.61
N PRO A 209 -5.68 -1.36 -6.84
CA PRO A 209 -6.19 -0.12 -6.26
C PRO A 209 -6.18 -0.11 -4.72
N ARG A 210 -6.45 -1.26 -4.09
CA ARG A 210 -6.43 -1.40 -2.63
C ARG A 210 -5.01 -1.31 -2.09
N SER A 211 -4.07 -2.04 -2.68
CA SER A 211 -2.67 -2.04 -2.26
C SER A 211 -2.01 -0.69 -2.49
N LEU A 212 -2.24 -0.06 -3.65
CA LEU A 212 -1.73 1.27 -3.95
C LEU A 212 -2.37 2.33 -3.06
N GLY A 213 -3.68 2.24 -2.80
CA GLY A 213 -4.37 3.14 -1.87
C GLY A 213 -3.84 3.05 -0.44
N ALA A 214 -3.61 1.85 0.09
CA ALA A 214 -3.00 1.68 1.41
C ALA A 214 -1.57 2.23 1.47
N TRP A 215 -0.77 1.98 0.43
CA TRP A 215 0.57 2.56 0.33
C TRP A 215 0.55 4.09 0.29
N LEU A 216 -0.35 4.68 -0.49
CA LEU A 216 -0.57 6.13 -0.56
C LEU A 216 -0.92 6.68 0.82
N MET A 217 -1.70 5.96 1.63
CA MET A 217 -2.07 6.36 2.99
C MET A 217 -1.00 6.08 4.05
N GLY A 218 0.19 5.65 3.66
CA GLY A 218 1.32 5.43 4.57
C GLY A 218 1.31 4.07 5.28
N ASP A 219 0.33 3.20 5.00
CA ASP A 219 0.34 1.84 5.54
C ASP A 219 1.29 0.96 4.71
N THR A 220 2.39 0.56 5.34
CA THR A 220 3.44 -0.23 4.70
C THR A 220 3.28 -1.73 4.92
N SER A 221 2.40 -2.16 5.84
CA SER A 221 2.31 -3.55 6.31
C SER A 221 0.91 -4.14 6.07
N TYR A 222 0.61 -4.43 4.80
CA TYR A 222 -0.63 -5.05 4.32
C TYR A 222 -1.93 -4.25 4.58
N PRO A 223 -2.80 -4.12 3.57
CA PRO A 223 -3.95 -3.23 3.60
C PRO A 223 -5.09 -3.83 4.41
N ASP A 224 -4.98 -3.88 5.74
CA ASP A 224 -6.18 -3.85 6.55
C ASP A 224 -6.65 -2.39 6.54
N ALA A 225 -7.46 -2.06 5.53
CA ALA A 225 -8.09 -0.78 5.27
C ALA A 225 -9.05 -0.35 6.40
N LYS A 226 -8.59 -0.36 7.65
CA LYS A 226 -9.43 -0.16 8.81
C LYS A 226 -9.91 1.28 8.95
N GLN A 227 -9.35 2.23 8.19
CA GLN A 227 -9.77 3.63 8.21
C GLN A 227 -9.68 4.35 6.85
N THR A 228 -9.31 3.66 5.77
CA THR A 228 -9.18 4.31 4.46
C THR A 228 -10.54 4.34 3.77
N ASP A 229 -10.98 5.54 3.38
CA ASP A 229 -12.25 5.74 2.69
C ASP A 229 -12.36 4.81 1.45
N PRO A 230 -13.40 3.95 1.35
CA PRO A 230 -13.60 3.08 0.20
C PRO A 230 -13.59 3.81 -1.15
N ARG A 231 -13.98 5.10 -1.16
CA ARG A 231 -13.96 5.97 -2.33
C ARG A 231 -12.56 6.15 -2.90
N LEU A 232 -11.52 6.17 -2.06
CA LEU A 232 -10.13 6.26 -2.52
C LEU A 232 -9.81 5.08 -3.46
N PHE A 233 -10.13 3.85 -3.06
CA PHE A 233 -9.84 2.65 -3.84
C PHE A 233 -10.59 2.64 -5.17
N TYR A 234 -11.86 3.08 -5.16
CA TYR A 234 -12.64 3.25 -6.37
C TYR A 234 -11.98 4.24 -7.35
N LEU A 235 -11.58 5.42 -6.86
CA LEU A 235 -10.97 6.46 -7.69
C LEU A 235 -9.61 6.04 -8.24
N ILE A 236 -8.78 5.36 -7.44
CA ILE A 236 -7.51 4.78 -7.93
C ILE A 236 -7.77 3.79 -9.07
N GLY A 237 -8.73 2.86 -8.89
CA GLY A 237 -9.10 1.92 -9.94
C GLY A 237 -9.57 2.62 -11.21
N THR A 238 -10.32 3.71 -11.07
CA THR A 238 -10.77 4.53 -12.21
C THR A 238 -9.58 5.18 -12.93
N ILE A 239 -8.63 5.78 -12.21
CA ILE A 239 -7.41 6.38 -12.79
C ILE A 239 -6.60 5.33 -13.57
N LEU A 240 -6.36 4.16 -12.97
CA LEU A 240 -5.56 3.10 -13.59
C LEU A 240 -6.20 2.54 -14.86
N ARG A 241 -7.53 2.48 -14.94
CA ARG A 241 -8.27 1.96 -16.10
C ARG A 241 -8.49 2.97 -17.23
N VAL A 242 -8.20 4.25 -17.03
CA VAL A 242 -8.31 5.23 -18.13
C VAL A 242 -7.37 4.79 -19.25
N LYS A 243 -7.91 4.63 -20.47
CA LYS A 243 -7.12 4.24 -21.64
C LYS A 243 -6.05 5.29 -21.94
N ASN A 244 -4.87 4.86 -22.38
CA ASN A 244 -3.72 5.76 -22.61
C ASN A 244 -4.05 6.95 -23.55
N HIS A 245 -4.89 6.76 -24.57
CA HIS A 245 -5.30 7.85 -25.47
C HIS A 245 -6.34 8.82 -24.86
N ARG A 246 -6.78 8.61 -23.61
CA ARG A 246 -7.76 9.43 -22.89
C ARG A 246 -7.26 9.89 -21.51
N LEU A 247 -5.96 9.89 -21.27
CA LEU A 247 -5.38 10.26 -19.97
C LEU A 247 -5.81 11.66 -19.48
N PHE A 248 -6.01 12.61 -20.40
CA PHE A 248 -6.55 13.94 -20.10
C PHE A 248 -7.91 13.92 -19.38
N ALA A 249 -8.70 12.84 -19.54
CA ALA A 249 -9.99 12.68 -18.89
C ALA A 249 -9.87 12.48 -17.37
N ILE A 250 -8.71 12.05 -16.86
CA ILE A 250 -8.47 11.86 -15.42
C ILE A 250 -8.79 13.15 -14.65
N LYS A 251 -8.36 14.31 -15.16
CA LYS A 251 -8.65 15.61 -14.53
C LYS A 251 -10.14 15.91 -14.46
N ALA A 252 -10.88 15.63 -15.53
CA ALA A 252 -12.33 15.85 -15.60
C ALA A 252 -13.10 14.89 -14.69
N ILE A 253 -12.70 13.62 -14.65
CA ILE A 253 -13.27 12.59 -13.76
C ILE A 253 -13.11 13.02 -12.31
N LEU A 254 -11.89 13.36 -11.91
CA LEU A 254 -11.61 13.80 -10.54
C LEU A 254 -12.35 15.11 -10.19
N GLY A 255 -12.47 16.04 -11.13
CA GLY A 255 -13.26 17.25 -10.95
C GLY A 255 -14.76 16.96 -10.75
N GLY A 256 -15.34 16.04 -11.52
CA GLY A 256 -16.72 15.60 -11.36
C GLY A 256 -16.98 14.90 -10.03
N GLU A 257 -15.97 14.24 -9.49
CA GLU A 257 -15.98 13.63 -8.15
C GLU A 257 -15.71 14.65 -7.02
N GLY A 258 -15.51 15.94 -7.34
CA GLY A 258 -15.23 16.99 -6.36
C GLY A 258 -13.82 16.96 -5.78
N ILE A 259 -12.88 16.27 -6.44
CA ILE A 259 -11.47 16.23 -6.06
C ILE A 259 -10.77 17.46 -6.67
N VAL A 260 -10.33 18.38 -5.79
CA VAL A 260 -9.72 19.66 -6.19
C VAL A 260 -8.26 19.46 -6.64
N ASP A 261 -7.81 20.26 -7.62
CA ASP A 261 -6.41 20.30 -8.05
C ASP A 261 -5.46 20.63 -6.86
N VAL A 262 -4.29 19.97 -6.79
CA VAL A 262 -3.29 20.21 -5.74
C VAL A 262 -2.82 21.66 -5.74
N ASP A 263 -2.53 22.22 -6.92
CA ASP A 263 -2.07 23.62 -7.05
C ASP A 263 -3.11 24.61 -6.53
N LYS A 264 -4.40 24.35 -6.80
CA LYS A 264 -5.49 25.20 -6.29
C LYS A 264 -5.62 25.13 -4.77
N LEU A 265 -5.37 23.95 -4.18
CA LEU A 265 -5.37 23.78 -2.73
C LEU A 265 -4.18 24.46 -2.07
N GLN A 266 -2.99 24.36 -2.66
CA GLN A 266 -1.77 24.99 -2.15
C GLN A 266 -1.82 26.52 -2.28
N CYS A 267 -2.42 27.04 -3.35
CA CYS A 267 -2.65 28.47 -3.56
C CYS A 267 -3.83 29.05 -2.76
N SER A 268 -4.56 28.22 -2.00
CA SER A 268 -5.70 28.69 -1.20
C SER A 268 -5.24 29.56 -0.02
N ILE A 269 -5.93 30.70 0.17
CA ILE A 269 -5.74 31.58 1.34
C ILE A 269 -6.10 30.91 2.68
N TYR A 270 -6.80 29.78 2.63
CA TYR A 270 -7.18 28.99 3.80
C TYR A 270 -6.27 27.78 4.01
N HIS A 271 -5.22 27.61 3.20
CA HIS A 271 -4.26 26.54 3.40
C HIS A 271 -3.44 26.80 4.68
N PRO A 272 -3.25 25.82 5.59
CA PRO A 272 -2.57 26.05 6.87
C PRO A 272 -1.18 26.69 6.73
N GLN A 273 -0.42 26.31 5.69
CA GLN A 273 0.90 26.90 5.43
C GLN A 273 0.84 28.33 4.86
N SER A 274 -0.25 28.73 4.19
CA SER A 274 -0.43 30.12 3.72
C SER A 274 -0.82 31.05 4.88
N GLN A 275 -1.46 30.51 5.92
CA GLN A 275 -1.73 31.23 7.17
C GLN A 275 -0.49 31.39 8.07
N MET A 276 0.44 30.42 8.09
CA MET A 276 1.72 30.59 8.81
C MET A 276 2.58 31.72 8.23
N LYS A 277 2.48 32.01 6.93
CA LYS A 277 3.16 33.17 6.29
C LYS A 277 2.47 34.51 6.57
N LYS A 278 1.25 34.51 7.14
CA LYS A 278 0.49 35.72 7.46
C LYS A 278 0.06 35.70 8.93
N SER A 279 1.03 35.78 9.82
CA SER A 279 0.76 36.35 11.15
C SER A 279 0.49 37.85 10.96
N PRO A 280 -0.70 38.39 11.31
CA PRO A 280 -0.99 39.80 11.09
C PRO A 280 -0.28 40.64 12.15
N ARG A 281 0.71 41.44 11.74
CA ARG A 281 0.96 42.73 12.40
C ARG A 281 -0.16 43.69 12.01
N LEU A 282 -1.37 43.48 12.52
CA LEU A 282 -2.47 44.43 12.35
C LEU A 282 -3.24 44.48 13.66
N PHE A 283 -2.73 45.30 14.60
CA PHE A 283 -3.47 46.30 15.37
C PHE A 283 -2.44 47.09 16.19
N SER A 284 -1.82 48.09 15.56
CA SER A 284 -1.35 49.27 16.27
C SER A 284 -1.52 50.45 15.31
N ALA A 285 -2.69 51.07 15.39
CA ALA A 285 -2.85 52.41 14.88
C ALA A 285 -2.29 53.36 15.95
N GLN A 286 -1.22 54.06 15.62
CA GLN A 286 -0.87 55.31 16.29
C GLN A 286 -0.83 56.44 15.26
N PRO A 287 -1.34 57.64 15.61
CA PRO A 287 -1.63 58.73 14.69
C PRO A 287 -0.36 59.46 14.23
N PRO A 288 -0.43 60.28 13.16
CA PRO A 288 0.76 60.84 12.53
C PRO A 288 1.35 61.96 13.39
N SER A 289 2.64 61.87 13.69
CA SER A 289 3.43 63.00 14.18
C SER A 289 4.40 63.49 13.11
N LEU A 290 4.43 64.81 13.01
CA LEU A 290 5.09 65.67 12.03
C LEU A 290 6.62 65.49 11.96
N VAL A 291 7.11 65.59 10.73
CA VAL A 291 8.34 66.28 10.25
C VAL A 291 9.61 66.14 11.10
N SER A 292 10.63 65.49 10.53
CA SER A 292 11.99 66.04 10.52
C SER A 292 12.83 65.43 9.39
N SER A 293 13.21 66.28 8.45
CA SER A 293 14.11 65.99 7.32
C SER A 293 15.55 65.76 7.79
N ARG A 294 16.23 64.78 7.20
CA ARG A 294 17.66 64.92 6.84
C ARG A 294 18.08 63.91 5.76
N SER A 295 18.74 64.44 4.74
CA SER A 295 19.46 63.78 3.65
C SER A 295 20.58 62.85 4.19
N THR A 296 21.08 61.85 3.46
CA THR A 296 21.96 61.98 2.29
C THR A 296 22.22 60.65 1.56
N LEU A 297 22.30 60.76 0.22
CA LEU A 297 23.21 60.13 -0.76
C LEU A 297 23.67 58.65 -0.65
N GLU A 298 23.39 57.93 -1.75
CA GLU A 298 24.33 57.21 -2.63
C GLU A 298 25.42 56.30 -2.03
N SER A 299 25.48 55.04 -2.48
CA SER A 299 26.32 54.69 -3.64
C SER A 299 26.07 53.25 -4.11
N ASN A 300 26.04 53.10 -5.43
CA ASN A 300 26.19 51.83 -6.16
C ASN A 300 27.60 51.27 -5.99
N ARG A 301 27.76 49.93 -6.04
CA ARG A 301 28.72 49.30 -6.98
C ARG A 301 28.56 47.78 -7.11
N THR A 302 28.40 47.43 -8.38
CA THR A 302 28.54 46.19 -9.13
C THR A 302 29.83 45.40 -8.84
N SER A 303 29.74 44.06 -8.84
CA SER A 303 30.72 43.17 -9.49
C SER A 303 30.32 41.67 -9.43
N THR A 304 30.04 41.10 -10.59
CA THR A 304 30.30 39.70 -11.01
C THR A 304 31.57 39.74 -11.89
N PRO A 305 32.16 38.65 -12.48
CA PRO A 305 31.96 37.20 -12.34
C PRO A 305 33.30 36.38 -12.34
N ALA A 306 33.22 35.04 -12.17
CA ALA A 306 34.13 34.02 -12.72
C ALA A 306 33.45 32.64 -12.50
N GLN A 307 33.07 31.88 -13.54
CA GLN A 307 33.84 30.82 -14.24
C GLN A 307 34.39 29.73 -13.29
N VAL A 308 34.42 28.43 -13.54
CA VAL A 308 34.06 27.42 -14.58
C VAL A 308 34.39 26.09 -13.86
N ASP A 309 33.63 25.01 -14.04
CA ASP A 309 34.21 23.69 -14.38
C ASP A 309 33.15 22.59 -14.50
N ASP A 310 33.33 21.86 -15.59
CA ASP A 310 32.58 20.77 -16.19
C ASP A 310 33.42 19.50 -16.00
N LEU A 311 32.83 18.42 -15.46
CA LEU A 311 33.42 17.07 -15.48
C LEU A 311 32.31 16.00 -15.54
N SER A 312 31.93 15.72 -16.79
CA SER A 312 31.94 14.40 -17.44
C SER A 312 31.46 13.13 -16.71
N GLU A 313 30.58 12.45 -17.44
CA GLU A 313 30.04 11.12 -17.23
C GLU A 313 31.10 10.00 -17.20
N GLN A 314 30.89 8.99 -16.34
CA GLN A 314 31.48 7.66 -16.51
C GLN A 314 30.40 6.58 -16.43
N VAL A 315 30.21 5.95 -17.59
CA VAL A 315 29.43 4.74 -17.86
C VAL A 315 30.15 3.53 -17.24
N TRP A 316 29.44 2.70 -16.47
CA TRP A 316 29.90 1.37 -16.10
C TRP A 316 28.97 0.29 -16.68
N SER A 317 29.48 -0.37 -17.71
CA SER A 317 29.08 -1.68 -18.20
C SER A 317 29.53 -2.76 -17.22
N LEU A 318 28.63 -3.67 -16.83
CA LEU A 318 28.99 -4.87 -16.06
C LEU A 318 28.44 -6.13 -16.74
N SER A 319 29.35 -6.83 -17.40
CA SER A 319 29.28 -8.25 -17.74
C SER A 319 29.66 -9.06 -16.49
N PHE A 320 28.96 -10.16 -16.20
CA PHE A 320 29.46 -11.15 -15.25
C PHE A 320 29.33 -12.57 -15.80
N GLN A 321 30.49 -13.14 -16.08
CA GLN A 321 30.75 -14.55 -16.23
C GLN A 321 31.57 -14.92 -14.99
N GLU A 322 30.99 -15.72 -14.11
CA GLU A 322 31.59 -16.09 -12.83
C GLU A 322 32.47 -17.33 -13.03
N ASN A 323 33.74 -17.22 -12.65
CA ASN A 323 34.60 -18.38 -12.42
C ASN A 323 35.29 -18.22 -11.06
N LYS A 324 35.43 -19.36 -10.40
CA LYS A 324 35.58 -19.57 -8.96
C LYS A 324 36.84 -19.01 -8.29
N ASP A 325 36.66 -18.87 -6.97
CA ASP A 325 37.61 -18.97 -5.85
C ASP A 325 38.22 -17.68 -5.25
N SER A 326 38.20 -17.69 -3.90
CA SER A 326 38.94 -16.88 -2.90
C SER A 326 38.35 -15.53 -2.41
N ILE A 327 37.59 -15.67 -1.31
CA ILE A 327 37.57 -14.90 -0.04
C ILE A 327 38.29 -13.53 -0.01
N THR A 328 37.50 -12.45 0.07
CA THR A 328 37.49 -11.47 1.18
C THR A 328 36.16 -10.68 1.15
N THR A 329 35.34 -10.86 2.18
CA THR A 329 34.00 -10.27 2.33
C THR A 329 34.07 -8.84 2.88
N GLU A 330 33.70 -7.86 2.04
CA GLU A 330 33.10 -6.59 2.47
C GLU A 330 31.73 -6.41 1.79
N ASP A 331 30.74 -6.22 2.66
CA ASP A 331 29.45 -5.53 2.50
C ASP A 331 28.64 -5.66 1.19
N SER A 332 27.73 -6.64 1.17
CA SER A 332 26.44 -6.49 0.49
C SER A 332 25.32 -6.85 1.47
N GLY A 333 24.61 -5.82 1.93
CA GLY A 333 23.57 -5.90 2.96
C GLY A 333 22.34 -6.70 2.52
N TRP A 334 22.44 -8.03 2.58
CA TRP A 334 21.31 -8.94 2.71
C TRP A 334 21.16 -9.31 4.18
N VAL A 335 20.39 -8.53 4.93
CA VAL A 335 20.05 -8.92 6.30
C VAL A 335 18.90 -9.92 6.23
N LYS A 336 19.24 -11.21 6.33
CA LYS A 336 18.31 -12.28 6.74
C LYS A 336 17.92 -12.03 8.19
N TYR A 337 16.63 -11.85 8.46
CA TYR A 337 16.10 -11.93 9.82
C TYR A 337 15.44 -13.30 10.01
N PHE A 338 15.90 -14.03 11.01
CA PHE A 338 15.33 -15.29 11.51
C PHE A 338 13.95 -15.08 12.15
#